data_AF-A0A6A8M5U7-F1
#
_entry.id   AF-A0A6A8M5U7-F1
#
_cell.length_a   1.000
_cell.length_b   1.000
_cell.length_c   1.000
_cell.angle_alpha   90.00
_cell.angle_beta   90.00
_cell.angle_gamma   90.00
#
_symmetry.space_group_name_H-M   'P 1'
#
loop_
_entity.id
_entity.type
_entity.pdbx_description
1 polymer ?
#
loop_
_entity_poly.entity_id
_entity_poly.type
_entity_poly.pdbx_seq_one_letter_code
_entity_poly.pdbx_strand_id
1 'polypeptide(L)'
;MISLKNAIGYLRKKGRNTGGFTLVEMLVVVLLIGLLGTVTAAGIPAVRQSYRNVKMRANAQTLLSTSISRTTDIFRNADLSTTDGNTEEPVFLDGRNGVPVKLMTVREIYSTHDIGEAPGIIVEQYVIRDENGDYKADEDNQVMLLTEKTVSDGMKESLTYSYNKDKGVFSGKITIYDSSGHKIVSQSFKVRPLNS
;
A
#
# COMPACT_ATOMS: atom_id res chain seq x y z
N MET A 1 32.42 15.07 -74.72
CA MET A 1 32.18 13.85 -73.92
C MET A 1 33.15 13.83 -72.76
N ILE A 2 32.70 14.21 -71.56
CA ILE A 2 33.53 14.19 -70.34
C ILE A 2 33.72 12.73 -69.95
N SER A 3 34.95 12.24 -70.05
CA SER A 3 35.30 10.85 -69.78
C SER A 3 34.99 10.49 -68.32
N LEU A 4 34.03 9.57 -68.12
CA LEU A 4 33.60 9.04 -66.83
C LEU A 4 34.79 8.54 -65.96
N LYS A 5 35.92 8.18 -66.60
CA LYS A 5 37.14 7.74 -65.91
C LYS A 5 37.77 8.83 -65.05
N ASN A 6 37.64 10.11 -65.42
CA ASN A 6 38.26 11.20 -64.68
C ASN A 6 37.44 11.57 -63.44
N ALA A 7 36.11 11.52 -63.51
CA ALA A 7 35.23 11.80 -62.37
C ALA A 7 35.37 10.77 -61.24
N ILE A 8 35.56 9.50 -61.58
CA ILE A 8 35.79 8.42 -60.59
C ILE A 8 37.16 8.60 -59.91
N GLY A 9 38.16 9.14 -60.63
CA GLY A 9 39.48 9.47 -60.07
C GLY A 9 39.42 10.59 -59.02
N TYR A 10 38.60 11.63 -59.23
CA TYR A 10 38.45 12.74 -58.28
C TYR A 10 37.64 12.35 -57.04
N LEU A 11 36.66 11.45 -57.16
CA LEU A 11 35.90 10.94 -56.01
C LEU A 11 36.66 9.91 -55.16
N ARG A 12 37.70 9.27 -55.71
CA ARG A 12 38.58 8.33 -55.00
C ARG A 12 39.71 9.00 -54.20
N LYS A 13 39.72 10.34 -54.11
CA LYS A 13 40.68 11.08 -53.28
C LYS A 13 39.99 11.93 -52.21
N LYS A 14 38.88 11.42 -51.66
CA LYS A 14 38.21 12.03 -50.51
C LYS A 14 37.84 10.93 -49.51
N GLY A 15 38.45 10.97 -48.33
CA GLY A 15 37.99 10.19 -47.18
C GLY A 15 38.83 9.01 -46.73
N ARG A 16 40.14 8.95 -47.00
CA ARG A 16 41.04 8.06 -46.23
C ARG A 16 41.91 8.90 -45.30
N ASN A 17 41.25 9.58 -44.36
CA ASN A 17 41.95 10.04 -43.16
C ASN A 17 42.12 8.82 -42.25
N THR A 18 43.07 7.95 -42.58
CA THR A 18 43.51 6.86 -41.69
C THR A 18 44.54 7.44 -40.72
N GLY A 19 44.15 8.48 -39.98
CA GLY A 19 44.87 8.85 -38.78
C GLY A 19 44.73 7.67 -37.82
N GLY A 20 45.76 6.85 -37.70
CA GLY A 20 45.76 5.76 -36.73
C GLY A 20 45.46 6.33 -35.36
N PHE A 21 44.58 5.65 -34.60
CA PHE A 21 44.19 6.05 -33.25
C PHE A 21 45.42 6.50 -32.47
N THR A 22 45.46 7.78 -32.14
CA THR A 22 46.59 8.33 -31.39
C THR A 22 46.48 7.82 -29.94
N LEU A 23 47.62 7.58 -29.28
CA LEU A 23 47.64 7.18 -27.86
C LEU A 23 46.84 8.14 -26.97
N VAL A 24 46.84 9.43 -27.32
CA VAL A 24 46.09 10.47 -26.62
C VAL A 24 44.58 10.29 -26.78
N GLU A 25 44.10 9.90 -27.97
CA GLU A 25 42.67 9.65 -28.21
C GLU A 25 42.18 8.45 -27.39
N MET A 26 42.96 7.36 -27.32
CA MET A 26 42.64 6.22 -26.45
C MET A 26 42.69 6.58 -24.96
N LEU A 27 43.63 7.44 -24.55
CA LEU A 27 43.71 7.95 -23.18
C LEU A 27 42.44 8.74 -22.82
N VAL A 28 41.98 9.63 -23.71
CA VAL A 28 40.77 10.43 -23.52
C VAL A 28 39.53 9.52 -23.46
N VAL A 29 39.45 8.50 -24.31
CA VAL A 29 38.33 7.54 -24.27
C VAL A 29 38.27 6.78 -22.95
N VAL A 30 39.39 6.27 -22.45
CA VAL A 30 39.44 5.57 -21.15
C VAL A 30 39.07 6.51 -20.01
N LEU A 31 39.51 7.78 -20.07
CA LEU A 31 39.16 8.79 -19.08
C LEU A 31 37.66 9.12 -19.11
N LEU A 32 37.07 9.26 -20.29
CA LEU A 32 35.63 9.49 -20.45
C LEU A 32 34.79 8.29 -19.99
N ILE A 33 35.19 7.06 -20.33
CA ILE A 33 34.49 5.84 -19.88
C ILE A 33 34.59 5.71 -18.35
N GLY A 34 35.75 5.99 -17.76
CA GLY A 34 35.94 6.00 -16.31
C GLY A 34 35.05 7.02 -15.60
N LEU A 35 34.94 8.24 -16.15
CA LEU A 35 34.07 9.28 -15.63
C LEU A 35 32.58 8.91 -15.76
N LEU A 36 32.16 8.37 -16.91
CA LEU A 36 30.78 7.93 -17.13
C LEU A 36 30.40 6.77 -16.19
N GLY A 37 31.35 5.87 -15.93
CA GLY A 37 31.19 4.74 -15.02
C GLY A 37 30.94 5.18 -13.57
N THR A 38 31.67 6.18 -13.07
CA THR A 38 31.48 6.69 -11.70
C THR A 38 30.14 7.42 -11.53
N VAL A 39 29.73 8.20 -12.52
CA VAL A 39 28.44 8.91 -12.50
C VAL A 39 27.25 7.94 -12.50
N THR A 40 27.31 6.88 -13.32
CA THR A 40 26.27 5.84 -13.33
C THR A 40 26.26 5.00 -12.06
N ALA A 41 27.43 4.66 -11.52
CA ALA A 41 27.55 3.90 -10.28
C ALA A 41 26.97 4.63 -9.06
N ALA A 42 27.14 5.95 -8.97
CA ALA A 42 26.59 6.76 -7.88
C ALA A 42 25.11 7.13 -8.09
N GLY A 43 24.69 7.38 -9.33
CA GLY A 43 23.34 7.89 -9.63
C GLY A 43 22.23 6.83 -9.55
N ILE A 44 22.50 5.61 -10.05
CA ILE A 44 21.48 4.54 -10.13
C ILE A 44 20.94 4.13 -8.74
N PRO A 45 21.79 3.94 -7.70
CA PRO A 45 21.30 3.61 -6.37
C PRO A 45 20.40 4.68 -5.75
N ALA A 46 20.75 5.96 -5.90
CA ALA A 46 20.01 7.08 -5.32
C ALA A 46 18.60 7.22 -5.93
N VAL A 47 18.49 7.10 -7.26
CA VAL A 47 17.20 7.15 -7.97
C VAL A 47 16.35 5.94 -7.61
N ARG A 48 16.95 4.74 -7.51
CA ARG A 48 16.24 3.53 -7.09
C ARG A 48 15.65 3.67 -5.69
N GLN A 49 16.39 4.28 -4.77
CA GLN A 49 15.91 4.50 -3.40
C GLN A 49 14.75 5.50 -3.36
N SER A 50 14.85 6.61 -4.10
CA SER A 50 13.76 7.59 -4.20
C SER A 50 12.50 6.98 -4.80
N TYR A 51 12.63 6.19 -5.88
CA TYR A 51 11.51 5.48 -6.49
C TYR A 51 10.85 4.50 -5.53
N ARG A 52 11.63 3.75 -4.74
CA ARG A 52 11.11 2.83 -3.71
C ARG A 52 10.28 3.56 -2.66
N ASN A 53 10.77 4.69 -2.15
CA ASN A 53 10.06 5.48 -1.15
C ASN A 53 8.72 6.02 -1.69
N VAL A 54 8.73 6.55 -2.92
CA VAL A 54 7.51 7.04 -3.58
C VAL A 54 6.52 5.90 -3.81
N LYS A 55 7.00 4.75 -4.29
CA LYS A 55 6.16 3.56 -4.52
C LYS A 55 5.53 3.06 -3.21
N MET A 56 6.30 2.92 -2.13
CA MET A 56 5.78 2.47 -0.83
C MET A 56 4.68 3.40 -0.33
N ARG A 57 4.90 4.72 -0.41
CA ARG A 57 3.89 5.71 0.01
C ARG A 57 2.63 5.64 -0.85
N ALA A 58 2.76 5.48 -2.17
CA ALA A 58 1.62 5.35 -3.06
C ALA A 58 0.81 4.06 -2.80
N ASN A 59 1.50 2.94 -2.55
CA ASN A 59 0.88 1.67 -2.18
C ASN A 59 0.15 1.78 -0.82
N ALA A 60 0.78 2.40 0.18
CA ALA A 60 0.16 2.62 1.50
C ALA A 60 -1.09 3.52 1.42
N GLN A 61 -1.09 4.54 0.54
CA GLN A 61 -2.27 5.38 0.32
C GLN A 61 -3.40 4.62 -0.37
N THR A 62 -3.07 3.80 -1.37
CA THR A 62 -4.04 2.94 -2.06
C THR A 62 -4.67 1.96 -1.07
N LEU A 63 -3.84 1.37 -0.20
CA LEU A 63 -4.27 0.51 0.88
C LEU A 63 -5.23 1.25 1.81
N LEU A 64 -4.78 2.34 2.43
CA LEU A 64 -5.59 3.15 3.34
C LEU A 64 -6.95 3.53 2.76
N SER A 65 -6.98 3.98 1.50
CA SER A 65 -8.22 4.35 0.82
C SER A 65 -9.17 3.16 0.66
N THR A 66 -8.63 1.98 0.35
CA THR A 66 -9.42 0.75 0.18
C THR A 66 -9.97 0.29 1.53
N SER A 67 -9.13 0.29 2.57
CA SER A 67 -9.51 -0.07 3.95
C SER A 67 -10.60 0.84 4.46
N ILE A 68 -10.46 2.15 4.28
CA ILE A 68 -11.48 3.12 4.68
C ILE A 68 -12.79 2.87 3.93
N SER A 69 -12.74 2.67 2.61
CA SER A 69 -13.96 2.38 1.85
C SER A 69 -14.67 1.15 2.41
N ARG A 70 -13.96 0.01 2.54
CA ARG A 70 -14.52 -1.24 3.06
C ARG A 70 -15.07 -1.10 4.47
N THR A 71 -14.30 -0.53 5.39
CA THR A 71 -14.71 -0.29 6.77
C THR A 71 -15.95 0.62 6.83
N THR A 72 -15.97 1.71 6.05
CA THR A 72 -17.14 2.60 6.01
C THR A 72 -18.36 1.95 5.38
N ASP A 73 -18.19 1.08 4.40
CA ASP A 73 -19.28 0.35 3.77
C ASP A 73 -19.91 -0.67 4.74
N ILE A 74 -19.11 -1.33 5.58
CA ILE A 74 -19.62 -2.18 6.65
C ILE A 74 -20.42 -1.35 7.65
N PHE A 75 -19.83 -0.25 8.16
CA PHE A 75 -20.53 0.61 9.11
C PHE A 75 -21.77 1.29 8.54
N ARG A 76 -21.84 1.52 7.23
CA ARG A 76 -23.07 1.99 6.56
C ARG A 76 -24.18 0.96 6.65
N ASN A 77 -23.85 -0.32 6.56
CA ASN A 77 -24.82 -1.42 6.61
C ASN A 77 -25.00 -2.00 8.02
N ALA A 78 -24.30 -1.47 9.03
CA ALA A 78 -24.42 -1.92 10.40
C ALA A 78 -25.79 -1.57 10.98
N ASP A 79 -26.41 -2.54 11.65
CA ASP A 79 -27.60 -2.35 12.48
C ASP A 79 -27.18 -2.44 13.96
N LEU A 80 -27.43 -1.34 14.69
CA LEU A 80 -27.03 -1.16 16.08
C LEU A 80 -28.20 -1.38 17.06
N SER A 81 -29.25 -2.07 16.64
CA SER A 81 -30.38 -2.44 17.50
C SER A 81 -29.96 -3.15 18.80
N THR A 82 -28.78 -3.79 18.80
CA THR A 82 -28.23 -4.51 19.95
C THR A 82 -27.22 -3.71 20.78
N THR A 83 -26.90 -2.47 20.40
CA THR A 83 -25.84 -1.67 21.04
C THR A 83 -26.43 -0.58 21.94
N ASP A 84 -26.01 -0.59 23.20
CA ASP A 84 -26.42 0.40 24.19
C ASP A 84 -25.37 1.48 24.43
N GLY A 85 -25.81 2.73 24.34
CA GLY A 85 -25.00 3.91 24.63
C GLY A 85 -23.88 4.18 23.63
N ASN A 86 -22.91 4.98 24.08
CA ASN A 86 -21.68 5.26 23.36
C ASN A 86 -20.67 4.16 23.71
N THR A 87 -20.17 3.45 22.71
CA THR A 87 -19.39 2.23 22.91
C THR A 87 -18.17 2.25 22.01
N GLU A 88 -17.01 1.91 22.58
CA GLU A 88 -15.82 1.58 21.79
C GLU A 88 -15.96 0.16 21.26
N GLU A 89 -15.57 -0.06 20.01
CA GLU A 89 -15.62 -1.39 19.38
C GLU A 89 -16.99 -2.11 19.49
N PRO A 90 -18.12 -1.44 19.24
CA PRO A 90 -19.42 -2.06 19.43
C PRO A 90 -19.60 -3.30 18.55
N VAL A 91 -20.27 -4.30 19.12
CA VAL A 91 -20.88 -5.39 18.35
C VAL A 91 -22.14 -4.85 17.70
N PHE A 92 -22.28 -5.06 16.40
CA PHE A 92 -23.44 -4.68 15.58
C PHE A 92 -23.89 -5.86 14.72
N LEU A 93 -25.12 -5.83 14.24
CA LEU A 93 -25.60 -6.81 13.27
C LEU A 93 -25.16 -6.39 11.86
N ASP A 94 -24.58 -7.30 11.09
CA ASP A 94 -24.31 -7.06 9.67
C ASP A 94 -25.63 -7.04 8.90
N GLY A 95 -25.99 -5.89 8.31
CA GLY A 95 -27.23 -5.72 7.56
C GLY A 95 -27.36 -6.61 6.31
N ARG A 96 -26.30 -7.34 5.92
CA ARG A 96 -26.35 -8.31 4.81
C ARG A 96 -26.93 -9.66 5.22
N ASN A 97 -26.68 -10.11 6.45
CA ASN A 97 -27.03 -11.47 6.91
C ASN A 97 -27.67 -11.53 8.31
N GLY A 98 -27.74 -10.39 9.03
CA GLY A 98 -28.31 -10.28 10.38
C GLY A 98 -27.45 -10.89 11.48
N VAL A 99 -26.18 -11.21 11.21
CA VAL A 99 -25.30 -11.88 12.17
C VAL A 99 -24.53 -10.84 12.98
N PRO A 100 -24.39 -11.02 14.30
CA PRO A 100 -23.59 -10.11 15.12
C PRO A 100 -22.11 -10.22 14.76
N VAL A 101 -21.50 -9.07 14.53
CA VAL A 101 -20.10 -8.93 14.15
C VAL A 101 -19.45 -7.76 14.90
N LYS A 102 -18.12 -7.78 14.99
CA LYS A 102 -17.30 -6.60 15.33
C LYS A 102 -16.10 -6.54 14.39
N LEU A 103 -15.53 -5.36 14.20
CA LEU A 103 -14.25 -5.24 13.49
C LEU A 103 -13.09 -5.41 14.47
N MET A 104 -12.05 -6.14 14.04
CA MET A 104 -10.83 -6.41 14.80
C MET A 104 -9.58 -6.38 13.92
N THR A 105 -8.40 -6.49 14.56
CA THR A 105 -7.12 -6.62 13.85
C THR A 105 -6.51 -8.01 14.09
N VAL A 106 -5.99 -8.64 13.04
CA VAL A 106 -5.41 -10.00 13.09
C VAL A 106 -3.95 -9.96 12.68
N ARG A 107 -3.07 -10.58 13.48
CA ARG A 107 -1.62 -10.57 13.23
C ARG A 107 -1.09 -11.90 12.72
N GLU A 108 -1.67 -13.00 13.20
CA GLU A 108 -1.35 -14.37 12.87
C GLU A 108 -2.62 -15.09 12.44
N ILE A 109 -2.51 -16.13 11.62
CA ILE A 109 -3.68 -16.88 11.14
C ILE A 109 -4.42 -17.42 12.38
N TYR A 110 -5.70 -17.10 12.51
CA TYR A 110 -6.57 -17.46 13.64
C TYR A 110 -6.31 -16.70 14.97
N SER A 111 -5.38 -15.74 15.04
CA SER A 111 -5.17 -14.93 16.26
C SER A 111 -5.77 -13.53 16.12
N THR A 112 -6.94 -13.34 16.74
CA THR A 112 -7.61 -12.04 16.83
C THR A 112 -7.04 -11.21 17.97
N HIS A 113 -6.80 -9.93 17.71
CA HIS A 113 -6.47 -8.94 18.73
C HIS A 113 -7.53 -7.83 18.69
N ASP A 114 -7.80 -7.22 19.84
CA ASP A 114 -8.70 -6.07 19.91
C ASP A 114 -8.15 -4.90 19.09
N ILE A 115 -9.04 -3.99 18.67
CA ILE A 115 -8.60 -2.91 17.79
C ILE A 115 -7.63 -1.97 18.52
N GLY A 116 -6.69 -1.39 17.77
CA GLY A 116 -5.68 -0.50 18.34
C GLY A 116 -4.55 -1.17 19.13
N GLU A 117 -4.65 -2.46 19.49
CA GLU A 117 -3.59 -3.15 20.26
C GLU A 117 -2.31 -3.41 19.43
N ALA A 118 -2.47 -3.96 18.22
CA ALA A 118 -1.34 -4.30 17.37
C ALA A 118 -1.68 -4.13 15.88
N PRO A 119 -0.73 -3.63 15.06
CA PRO A 119 -0.94 -3.54 13.63
C PRO A 119 -0.91 -4.95 12.98
N GLY A 120 -1.88 -5.20 12.10
CA GLY A 120 -2.12 -6.46 11.42
C GLY A 120 -3.04 -6.28 10.22
N ILE A 121 -4.02 -7.16 10.03
CA ILE A 121 -5.02 -7.08 8.98
C ILE A 121 -6.37 -6.79 9.63
N ILE A 122 -7.14 -5.85 9.09
CA ILE A 122 -8.49 -5.58 9.59
C ILE A 122 -9.42 -6.69 9.11
N VAL A 123 -10.14 -7.29 10.05
CA VAL A 123 -11.13 -8.34 9.79
C VAL A 123 -12.50 -7.93 10.31
N GLU A 124 -13.53 -8.43 9.64
CA GLU A 124 -14.87 -8.54 10.19
C GLU A 124 -14.97 -9.89 10.91
N GLN A 125 -15.14 -9.81 12.22
CA GLN A 125 -15.20 -10.96 13.10
C GLN A 125 -16.64 -11.28 13.43
N TYR A 126 -17.05 -12.54 13.20
CA TYR A 126 -18.32 -13.06 13.70
C TYR A 126 -18.21 -13.26 15.21
N VAL A 127 -19.25 -12.87 15.94
CA VAL A 127 -19.27 -13.06 17.40
C VAL A 127 -20.44 -13.93 17.83
N ILE A 128 -20.22 -14.71 18.87
CA ILE A 128 -21.22 -15.59 19.49
C ILE A 128 -21.45 -15.14 20.93
N ARG A 129 -22.68 -15.29 21.43
CA ARG A 129 -22.97 -15.06 22.85
C ARG A 129 -22.51 -16.27 23.66
N ASP A 130 -21.75 -16.01 24.72
CA ASP A 130 -21.40 -17.05 25.68
C ASP A 130 -22.53 -17.30 26.71
N GLU A 131 -22.30 -18.23 27.63
CA GLU A 131 -23.27 -18.61 28.67
C GLU A 131 -23.65 -17.44 29.61
N ASN A 132 -22.79 -16.43 29.71
CA ASN A 132 -23.02 -15.22 30.51
C ASN A 132 -23.73 -14.12 29.70
N GLY A 133 -23.97 -14.36 28.41
CA GLY A 133 -24.59 -13.41 27.48
C GLY A 133 -23.61 -12.41 26.86
N ASP A 134 -22.31 -12.56 27.12
CA ASP A 134 -21.26 -11.71 26.56
C ASP A 134 -20.90 -12.15 25.14
N TYR A 135 -20.60 -11.19 24.26
CA TYR A 135 -20.14 -11.50 22.91
C TYR A 135 -18.66 -11.88 22.91
N LYS A 136 -18.34 -13.03 22.33
CA LYS A 136 -16.97 -13.52 22.10
C LYS A 136 -16.71 -13.76 20.62
N ALA A 137 -15.46 -13.55 20.21
CA ALA A 137 -15.02 -13.81 18.85
C ALA A 137 -15.16 -15.30 18.52
N ASP A 138 -15.78 -15.59 17.38
CA ASP A 138 -15.80 -16.91 16.75
C ASP A 138 -14.56 -17.05 15.86
N GLU A 139 -13.41 -17.43 16.44
CA GLU A 139 -12.09 -17.40 15.78
C GLU A 139 -12.03 -18.15 14.42
N ASP A 140 -12.95 -19.09 14.20
CA ASP A 140 -13.07 -19.85 12.95
C ASP A 140 -13.80 -19.07 11.84
N ASN A 141 -14.61 -18.06 12.19
CA ASN A 141 -15.43 -17.28 11.28
C ASN A 141 -14.99 -15.82 11.24
N GLN A 142 -13.97 -15.56 10.44
CA GLN A 142 -13.45 -14.21 10.18
C GLN A 142 -13.40 -13.93 8.69
N VAL A 143 -13.81 -12.71 8.31
CA VAL A 143 -13.73 -12.22 6.92
C VAL A 143 -12.66 -11.15 6.86
N MET A 144 -11.56 -11.46 6.17
CA MET A 144 -10.54 -10.45 5.88
C MET A 144 -11.14 -9.36 5.00
N LEU A 145 -11.07 -8.11 5.45
CA LEU A 145 -11.63 -7.00 4.68
C LEU A 145 -10.78 -6.64 3.48
N LEU A 146 -9.55 -7.16 3.43
CA LEU A 146 -8.54 -6.89 2.42
C LEU A 146 -7.78 -8.17 2.13
N THR A 147 -7.82 -8.63 0.87
CA THR A 147 -7.17 -9.87 0.44
C THR A 147 -6.00 -9.61 -0.51
N GLU A 148 -4.90 -10.31 -0.26
CA GLU A 148 -3.68 -10.57 -1.06
C GLU A 148 -2.77 -9.43 -1.55
N LYS A 149 -3.27 -8.26 -1.97
CA LYS A 149 -2.35 -7.19 -2.44
C LYS A 149 -1.60 -6.50 -1.28
N THR A 150 -2.16 -6.60 -0.07
CA THR A 150 -1.63 -6.16 1.23
C THR A 150 -0.40 -6.95 1.67
N VAL A 151 -0.34 -8.24 1.32
CA VAL A 151 0.74 -9.14 1.70
C VAL A 151 2.03 -8.84 0.91
N SER A 152 1.91 -8.34 -0.33
CA SER A 152 3.05 -8.25 -1.25
C SER A 152 4.16 -7.29 -0.82
N ASP A 153 3.84 -6.27 -0.02
CA ASP A 153 4.81 -5.29 0.51
C ASP A 153 5.01 -5.40 2.03
N GLY A 154 4.38 -6.38 2.70
CA GLY A 154 4.50 -6.60 4.15
C GLY A 154 3.94 -5.49 5.04
N MET A 155 3.06 -4.63 4.50
CA MET A 155 2.43 -3.55 5.26
C MET A 155 1.37 -4.11 6.22
N LYS A 156 1.20 -3.41 7.34
CA LYS A 156 0.24 -3.73 8.39
C LYS A 156 -0.68 -2.55 8.65
N GLU A 157 -1.84 -2.82 9.20
CA GLU A 157 -2.92 -1.87 9.42
C GLU A 157 -3.37 -1.90 10.86
N SER A 158 -3.82 -0.77 11.37
CA SER A 158 -4.52 -0.69 12.64
C SER A 158 -5.77 0.14 12.46
N LEU A 159 -6.88 -0.39 12.94
CA LEU A 159 -8.15 0.30 13.07
C LEU A 159 -8.32 0.75 14.52
N THR A 160 -8.92 1.90 14.74
CA THR A 160 -9.60 2.25 16.00
C THR A 160 -10.95 2.85 15.65
N TYR A 161 -12.02 2.51 16.37
CA TYR A 161 -13.34 3.09 16.14
C TYR A 161 -14.24 3.03 17.38
N SER A 162 -15.21 3.92 17.40
CA SER A 162 -16.29 3.95 18.38
C SER A 162 -17.60 4.37 17.73
N TYR A 163 -18.70 4.01 18.36
CA TYR A 163 -20.03 4.46 17.98
C TYR A 163 -20.56 5.45 19.00
N ASN A 164 -21.11 6.54 18.50
CA ASN A 164 -21.82 7.52 19.31
C ASN A 164 -23.33 7.44 19.00
N LYS A 165 -24.12 6.94 19.95
CA LYS A 165 -25.58 6.78 19.84
C LYS A 165 -26.31 8.11 19.79
N ASP A 166 -25.85 9.11 20.56
CA ASP A 166 -26.47 10.45 20.58
C ASP A 166 -26.44 11.12 19.20
N LYS A 167 -25.38 10.85 18.42
CA LYS A 167 -25.18 11.38 17.07
C LYS A 167 -25.56 10.38 15.99
N GLY A 168 -25.74 9.11 16.32
CA GLY A 168 -25.92 8.01 15.36
C GLY A 168 -24.75 7.90 14.37
N VAL A 169 -23.51 7.99 14.85
CA VAL A 169 -22.31 8.05 13.98
C VAL A 169 -21.19 7.18 14.52
N PHE A 170 -20.63 6.34 13.65
CA PHE A 170 -19.33 5.72 13.85
C PHE A 170 -18.21 6.72 13.55
N SER A 171 -17.21 6.78 14.42
CA SER A 171 -15.99 7.55 14.21
C SER A 171 -14.78 6.65 14.42
N GLY A 172 -13.77 6.77 13.57
CA GLY A 172 -12.58 5.95 13.71
C GLY A 172 -11.39 6.48 12.94
N LYS A 173 -10.31 5.71 12.98
CA LYS A 173 -9.04 6.01 12.34
C LYS A 173 -8.41 4.72 11.85
N ILE A 174 -7.92 4.74 10.61
CA ILE A 174 -7.08 3.68 10.07
C ILE A 174 -5.64 4.21 9.97
N THR A 175 -4.67 3.38 10.33
CA THR A 175 -3.24 3.68 10.25
C THR A 175 -2.52 2.54 9.53
N ILE A 176 -1.69 2.89 8.54
CA ILE A 176 -0.85 1.95 7.80
C ILE A 176 0.58 2.05 8.34
N TYR A 177 1.17 0.88 8.57
CA TYR A 177 2.53 0.67 9.03
C TYR A 177 3.30 -0.11 7.99
N ASP A 178 4.60 0.15 7.89
CA ASP A 178 5.50 -0.71 7.13
C ASP A 178 5.78 -2.03 7.87
N SER A 179 6.54 -2.91 7.24
CA SER A 179 6.93 -4.20 7.81
C SER A 179 7.76 -4.08 9.10
N SER A 180 8.42 -2.94 9.33
CA SER A 180 9.22 -2.66 10.53
C SER A 180 8.38 -2.08 11.68
N GLY A 181 7.10 -1.77 11.43
CA GLY A 181 6.21 -1.14 12.41
C GLY A 181 6.26 0.39 12.40
N HIS A 182 6.91 1.01 11.41
CA HIS A 182 6.88 2.47 11.28
C HIS A 182 5.59 2.93 10.60
N LYS A 183 4.94 3.95 11.19
CA LYS A 183 3.72 4.55 10.63
C LYS A 183 4.02 5.28 9.32
N ILE A 184 3.34 4.90 8.25
CA ILE A 184 3.45 5.55 6.94
C ILE A 184 2.39 6.64 6.77
N VAL A 185 1.12 6.28 7.00
CA VAL A 185 -0.03 7.16 6.75
C VAL A 185 -1.18 6.80 7.69
N SER A 186 -2.04 7.77 8.01
CA SER A 186 -3.28 7.54 8.75
C SER A 186 -4.36 8.50 8.29
N GLN A 187 -5.61 8.07 8.39
CA GLN A 187 -6.77 8.90 8.10
C GLN A 187 -7.93 8.54 9.03
N SER A 188 -8.61 9.58 9.51
CA SER A 188 -9.84 9.45 10.29
C SER A 188 -11.06 9.42 9.37
N PHE A 189 -12.10 8.70 9.78
CA PHE A 189 -13.38 8.64 9.08
C PHE A 189 -14.54 8.84 10.06
N LYS A 190 -15.67 9.25 9.52
CA LYS A 190 -16.95 9.33 10.22
C LYS A 190 -18.04 8.83 9.28
N VAL A 191 -18.93 7.98 9.79
CA VAL A 191 -19.95 7.37 8.96
C VAL A 191 -21.22 7.15 9.76
N ARG A 192 -22.36 7.51 9.17
CA ARG A 192 -23.69 7.25 9.72
C ARG A 192 -24.23 5.97 9.07
N PRO A 193 -24.73 5.00 9.86
CA PRO A 193 -25.41 3.82 9.32
C PRO A 193 -26.68 4.19 8.55
N LEU A 194 -27.07 3.37 7.58
CA LEU A 194 -28.32 3.51 6.84
C LEU A 194 -29.51 2.97 7.63
N ASN A 195 -29.26 1.94 8.46
CA ASN A 195 -30.28 1.21 9.20
C ASN A 195 -30.41 1.68 10.67
N SER A 196 -30.02 2.92 10.98
CA SER A 196 -30.06 3.48 12.35
C SER A 196 -31.44 4.00 12.74
#